data_AF-A0AA43KP96-F1
#
_entry.id   AF-A0AA43KP96-F1
#
_cell.length_a   1.000
_cell.length_b   1.000
_cell.length_c   1.000
_cell.angle_alpha   90.00
_cell.angle_beta   90.00
_cell.angle_gamma   90.00
#
_symmetry.space_group_name_H-M   'P 1'
#
loop_
_entity.id
_entity.type
_entity.pdbx_description
1 polymer ?
#
loop_
_entity_poly.entity_id
_entity_poly.type
_entity_poly.pdbx_seq_one_letter_code
_entity_poly.pdbx_strand_id
1 'polypeptide(L)' 'MNALIKNLGVIILLIGVAILAIPAITNSMSNALLVAGLVVIIIGYLCHIFLNKKVG' A
#
# COMPACT_ATOMS: atom_id res chain seq x y z
N MET A 1 22.99 4.63 3.43
CA MET A 1 21.79 3.96 2.89
C MET A 1 20.69 4.98 2.75
N ASN A 2 20.28 5.30 1.52
CA ASN A 2 19.32 6.37 1.26
C ASN A 2 18.02 6.11 2.04
N ALA A 3 17.64 7.05 2.90
CA ALA A 3 16.40 7.01 3.70
C ALA A 3 15.16 6.74 2.84
N LEU A 4 15.22 7.10 1.55
CA LEU A 4 14.20 6.80 0.54
C LEU A 4 13.94 5.29 0.39
N ILE A 5 14.96 4.43 0.40
CA ILE A 5 14.79 2.97 0.23
C ILE A 5 14.20 2.35 1.51
N LYS A 6 14.59 2.87 2.68
CA LYS A 6 14.04 2.45 3.98
C LYS A 6 12.54 2.80 4.10
N ASN A 7 12.12 3.92 3.53
CA ASN A 7 10.73 4.40 3.62
C ASN A 7 9.87 4.01 2.41
N LEU A 8 10.46 3.42 1.36
CA LEU A 8 9.76 3.10 0.12
C LEU A 8 8.58 2.13 0.33
N GLY A 9 8.74 1.16 1.24
CA GLY A 9 7.65 0.26 1.62
C GLY A 9 6.47 0.97 2.28
N VAL A 10 6.73 1.99 3.12
CA VAL A 10 5.68 2.79 3.76
C VAL A 10 4.97 3.68 2.74
N ILE A 11 5.72 4.26 1.79
CA ILE A 11 5.15 5.08 0.70
C ILE A 11 4.17 4.26 -0.13
N ILE A 12 4.54 3.03 -0.49
CA ILE A 12 3.67 2.11 -1.25
C ILE A 12 2.42 1.74 -0.46
N LEU A 13 2.55 1.51 0.85
CA LEU A 13 1.41 1.22 1.72
C LEU A 13 0.44 2.41 1.79
N LEU A 14 0.96 3.64 1.89
CA LEU A 14 0.16 4.87 1.88
C LEU A 14 -0.60 5.07 0.56
N ILE A 15 0.02 4.72 -0.58
CA ILE A 15 -0.67 4.75 -1.88
C ILE A 15 -1.83 3.75 -1.90
N GLY A 16 -1.61 2.53 -1.38
CA GLY A 16 -2.67 1.53 -1.23
C GLY A 16 -3.83 2.05 -0.40
N VAL A 17 -3.54 2.67 0.75
CA VAL A 17 -4.57 3.26 1.62
C VAL A 17 -5.34 4.37 0.90
N ALA A 18 -4.68 5.23 0.13
CA ALA A 18 -5.35 6.31 -0.62
C ALA A 18 -6.36 5.75 -1.65
N ILE A 19 -6.02 4.64 -2.33
CA ILE A 19 -6.89 3.99 -3.31
C ILE A 19 -8.17 3.44 -2.66
N LEU A 20 -8.15 3.03 -1.38
CA LEU A 20 -9.37 2.66 -0.65
C LEU A 20 -10.08 3.87 -0.04
N ALA A 21 -9.33 4.83 0.51
CA ALA A 21 -9.88 5.95 1.25
C ALA A 21 -10.71 6.89 0.36
N ILE A 22 -10.24 7.17 -0.86
CA ILE A 22 -10.94 8.06 -1.80
C ILE A 22 -12.35 7.53 -2.13
N PRO A 23 -12.51 6.31 -2.68
CA PRO A 23 -13.83 5.77 -3.00
C PRO A 23 -14.71 5.54 -1.75
N ALA A 24 -14.11 5.34 -0.56
CA ALA A 24 -14.86 5.21 0.69
C ALA A 24 -15.53 6.53 1.07
N ILE A 25 -14.84 7.66 0.87
CA ILE A 25 -15.37 9.00 1.20
C ILE A 25 -16.34 9.47 0.11
N THR A 26 -16.15 9.09 -1.16
CA THR A 26 -17.05 9.46 -2.27
C THR A 26 -18.28 8.56 -2.41
N ASN A 27 -18.52 7.63 -1.48
CA ASN A 27 -19.60 6.62 -1.56
C ASN A 27 -19.64 5.84 -2.89
N SER A 28 -18.50 5.75 -3.58
CA SER A 28 -18.35 5.06 -4.87
C SER A 28 -17.78 3.65 -4.69
N MET A 29 -17.99 3.06 -3.51
CA MET A 29 -17.40 1.78 -3.12
C MET A 29 -18.05 0.64 -3.91
N SER A 30 -17.22 -0.07 -4.68
CA SER A 30 -17.61 -1.31 -5.36
C SER A 30 -16.86 -2.48 -4.77
N ASN A 31 -17.46 -3.67 -4.78
CA ASN A 31 -16.80 -4.92 -4.37
C ASN A 31 -15.49 -5.14 -5.15
N ALA A 32 -15.41 -4.68 -6.41
CA ALA A 32 -14.19 -4.71 -7.20
C ALA A 32 -13.09 -3.80 -6.62
N LEU A 33 -13.44 -2.62 -6.11
CA LEU A 33 -12.49 -1.68 -5.47
C LEU A 33 -12.02 -2.20 -4.11
N LEU A 34 -12.89 -2.84 -3.34
CA LEU A 34 -12.51 -3.49 -2.08
C LEU A 34 -11.51 -4.62 -2.32
N VAL A 35 -11.75 -5.47 -3.31
CA VAL A 35 -10.83 -6.55 -3.69
C VAL A 35 -9.52 -6.00 -4.24
N ALA A 36 -9.58 -5.03 -5.16
CA ALA A 36 -8.38 -4.40 -5.70
C ALA A 36 -7.55 -3.72 -4.59
N GLY A 37 -8.22 -3.03 -3.67
CA GLY A 37 -7.60 -2.40 -2.51
C GLY A 37 -6.93 -3.41 -1.57
N LEU A 38 -7.62 -4.52 -1.27
CA LEU A 38 -7.07 -5.60 -0.46
C LEU A 38 -5.80 -6.18 -1.10
N VAL A 39 -5.82 -6.44 -2.41
CA VAL A 39 -4.66 -6.96 -3.16
C VAL A 39 -3.49 -5.98 -3.09
N VAL A 40 -3.74 -4.68 -3.28
CA VAL A 40 -2.69 -3.64 -3.21
C VAL A 40 -2.10 -3.55 -1.80
N ILE A 41 -2.91 -3.64 -0.74
CA ILE A 41 -2.42 -3.63 0.64
C ILE A 41 -1.54 -4.86 0.91
N ILE A 42 -1.95 -6.05 0.47
CA ILE A 42 -1.18 -7.29 0.62
C ILE A 42 0.18 -7.16 -0.10
N ILE A 43 0.19 -6.69 -1.34
CA ILE A 43 1.42 -6.49 -2.12
C ILE A 43 2.30 -5.41 -1.48
N GLY A 44 1.71 -4.31 -1.02
CA GLY A 44 2.42 -3.23 -0.35
C GLY A 44 3.05 -3.67 0.96
N TYR A 45 2.34 -4.48 1.74
CA TYR A 45 2.86 -5.08 2.96
C TYR A 45 3.99 -6.07 2.69
N LEU A 46 3.86 -6.93 1.65
CA LEU A 46 4.94 -7.81 1.21
C LEU A 46 6.17 -7.02 0.75
N CYS A 47 5.98 -5.97 -0.06
CA CYS A 47 7.07 -5.07 -0.47
C CYS A 47 7.74 -4.44 0.75
N HIS A 48 6.96 -3.96 1.73
CA HIS A 48 7.51 -3.40 2.96
C HIS A 48 8.37 -4.42 3.71
N ILE A 49 7.90 -5.66 3.86
CA ILE A 49 8.68 -6.74 4.49
C ILE A 49 9.96 -7.05 3.71
N PHE A 50 9.88 -7.19 2.38
CA PHE A 50 11.03 -7.52 1.54
C PHE A 50 12.09 -6.40 1.51
N LEU A 51 11.67 -5.14 1.44
CA LEU A 51 12.59 -4.00 1.52
C LEU A 51 13.20 -3.88 2.92
N ASN A 52 12.43 -4.12 3.97
CA ASN A 52 12.94 -4.11 5.34
C ASN A 52 13.92 -5.27 5.59
N LYS A 53 13.71 -6.46 4.98
CA LYS A 53 14.65 -7.61 5.04
C LYS A 53 15.94 -7.42 4.25
N LYS A 54 15.97 -6.59 3.20
CA LYS A 54 17.19 -6.31 2.41
C LYS A 54 18.05 -5.17 2.98
N VAL A 55 17.50 -4.41 3.92
CA VAL A 55 18.15 -3.28 4.60
C VAL A 55 18.73 -3.70 5.96
N GLY A 56 18.40 -4.90 6.44
CA GLY A 56 19.02 -5.55 7.58
C GLY A 56 20.28 -6.33 7.20
#